data_AF-A0A7S0XEA2-F1
#
_entry.id   AF-A0A7S0XEA2-F1
#
_cell.length_a   1.000
_cell.length_b   1.000
_cell.length_c   1.000
_cell.angle_alpha   90.00
_cell.angle_beta   90.00
_cell.angle_gamma   90.00
#
_symmetry.space_group_name_H-M   'P 1'
#
loop_
_entity.id
_entity.type
_entity.pdbx_description
1 polymer ?
#
loop_
_entity_poly.entity_id
_entity_poly.type
_entity_poly.pdbx_seq_one_letter_code
_entity_poly.pdbx_strand_id
1 'polypeptide(L)'
;MGRRRRKAASQHTASRRQGVLSDEEASFEQSTLPQIQDLYLEYAEMCIQYGYLVMFAPVFPVCFLIAALNNVIEIRGDLMKILYLGRRPVPRAAKDIGVWYFFLRLFTITGCFTNAGIITIGVNTWKLQAGVFNVESPGDDLSVDANPALIPFDYLAELDAHVVFLASVILLLGAHLGHELLVPSVPKWVES
;
A
#
# COMPACT_ATOMS: atom_id res chain seq x y z
N MET A 1 62.41 -57.02 -15.14
CA MET A 1 62.78 -56.01 -14.12
C MET A 1 62.57 -54.63 -14.73
N GLY A 2 61.77 -53.69 -14.22
CA GLY A 2 60.99 -53.64 -12.99
C GLY A 2 60.03 -52.43 -13.01
N ARG A 3 58.98 -52.56 -12.19
CA ARG A 3 58.16 -51.50 -11.59
C ARG A 3 57.03 -50.87 -12.42
N ARG A 4 55.96 -51.67 -12.55
CA ARG A 4 54.62 -51.27 -12.10
C ARG A 4 54.73 -50.51 -10.75
N ARG A 5 54.15 -49.32 -10.66
CA ARG A 5 53.71 -48.55 -9.46
C ARG A 5 54.12 -47.07 -9.54
N ARG A 6 53.37 -46.28 -10.32
CA ARG A 6 53.08 -44.86 -10.02
C ARG A 6 51.64 -44.51 -10.43
N LYS A 7 50.69 -45.39 -10.07
CA LYS A 7 49.27 -45.07 -9.93
C LYS A 7 48.92 -45.33 -8.46
N ALA A 8 49.35 -44.44 -7.56
CA ALA A 8 48.98 -44.40 -6.13
C ALA A 8 49.89 -43.38 -5.42
N ALA A 9 49.74 -42.10 -5.72
CA ALA A 9 50.30 -41.01 -4.88
C ALA A 9 49.87 -39.64 -5.43
N SER A 10 48.55 -39.42 -5.54
CA SER A 10 47.97 -38.07 -5.38
C SER A 10 46.47 -38.21 -5.12
N GLN A 11 46.14 -39.06 -4.15
CA GLN A 11 44.79 -39.21 -3.58
C GLN A 11 44.65 -38.45 -2.25
N HIS A 12 45.63 -37.63 -1.88
CA HIS A 12 45.61 -36.89 -0.63
C HIS A 12 46.28 -35.53 -0.85
N THR A 13 45.53 -34.55 -1.37
CA THR A 13 45.79 -33.10 -1.20
C THR A 13 44.68 -32.29 -1.88
N ALA A 14 43.49 -32.28 -1.28
CA ALA A 14 42.54 -31.17 -1.41
C ALA A 14 41.50 -31.24 -0.27
N SER A 15 41.98 -31.44 0.96
CA SER A 15 41.23 -30.99 2.14
C SER A 15 41.24 -29.46 2.10
N ARG A 16 40.16 -28.86 1.54
CA ARG A 16 39.63 -27.51 1.82
C ARG A 16 38.59 -27.10 0.77
N ARG A 17 37.33 -27.54 0.92
CA ARG A 17 36.15 -26.74 0.57
C ARG A 17 35.03 -27.06 1.57
N GLN A 18 34.68 -26.06 2.36
CA GLN A 18 33.53 -26.08 3.26
C GLN A 18 32.24 -26.32 2.47
N GLY A 19 31.44 -27.28 2.93
CA GLY A 19 29.97 -27.36 2.83
C GLY A 19 29.32 -26.93 1.52
N VAL A 20 29.48 -27.70 0.45
CA VAL A 20 28.58 -27.66 -0.70
C VAL A 20 27.83 -28.99 -0.68
N LEU A 21 26.52 -28.98 -0.44
CA LEU A 21 25.68 -30.18 -0.55
C LEU A 21 25.88 -30.80 -1.94
N SER A 22 25.87 -32.13 -2.02
CA SER A 22 25.78 -32.79 -3.32
C SER A 22 24.45 -32.42 -3.99
N ASP A 23 24.43 -32.41 -5.33
CA ASP A 23 23.23 -32.04 -6.09
C ASP A 23 22.01 -32.90 -5.72
N GLU A 24 22.25 -34.17 -5.36
CA GLU A 24 21.22 -35.09 -4.87
C GLU A 24 20.65 -34.65 -3.52
N GLU A 25 21.50 -34.32 -2.54
CA GLU A 25 21.07 -33.82 -1.23
C GLU A 25 20.29 -32.49 -1.37
N ALA A 26 20.76 -31.57 -2.22
CA ALA A 26 20.07 -30.30 -2.45
C ALA A 26 18.70 -30.50 -3.12
N SER A 27 18.59 -31.45 -4.05
CA SER A 27 17.31 -31.80 -4.67
C SER A 27 16.34 -32.45 -3.67
N PHE A 28 16.86 -33.25 -2.74
CA PHE A 28 16.09 -33.87 -1.68
C PHE A 28 15.57 -32.80 -0.71
N GLU A 29 16.42 -31.89 -0.22
CA GLU A 29 16.00 -30.76 0.61
C GLU A 29 14.93 -29.90 -0.09
N GLN A 30 15.10 -29.62 -1.38
CA GLN A 30 14.12 -28.85 -2.13
C GLN A 30 12.77 -29.57 -2.29
N SER A 31 12.76 -30.91 -2.24
CA SER A 31 11.54 -31.72 -2.32
C SER A 31 10.75 -31.73 -1.00
N THR A 32 11.41 -31.48 0.13
CA THR A 32 10.78 -31.45 1.46
C THR A 32 10.18 -30.10 1.81
N LEU A 33 10.61 -29.01 1.15
CA LEU A 33 10.04 -27.68 1.35
C LEU A 33 8.58 -27.59 0.88
N PRO A 34 7.75 -26.79 1.56
CA PRO A 34 6.39 -26.55 1.12
C PRO A 34 6.39 -25.83 -0.23
N GLN A 35 5.43 -26.18 -1.07
CA GLN A 35 5.19 -25.40 -2.27
C GLN A 35 4.58 -24.05 -1.85
N ILE A 36 5.17 -22.95 -2.33
CA ILE A 36 4.55 -21.63 -2.22
C ILE A 36 3.26 -21.70 -3.05
N GLN A 37 2.15 -21.95 -2.38
CA GLN A 37 0.84 -22.05 -3.00
C GLN A 37 0.12 -20.73 -2.79
N ASP A 38 -0.36 -20.19 -3.91
CA ASP A 38 -1.26 -19.05 -4.04
C ASP A 38 -0.77 -17.73 -3.41
N LEU A 39 -0.57 -16.70 -4.24
CA LEU A 39 -0.18 -15.35 -3.77
C LEU A 39 -1.35 -14.62 -3.09
N TYR A 40 -2.45 -15.31 -2.80
CA TYR A 40 -3.67 -14.72 -2.30
C TYR A 40 -3.44 -13.96 -1.00
N LEU A 41 -2.71 -14.54 -0.04
CA LEU A 41 -2.49 -13.90 1.26
C LEU A 41 -1.56 -12.69 1.14
N GLU A 42 -0.52 -12.79 0.32
CA GLU A 42 0.40 -11.70 0.04
C GLU A 42 -0.33 -10.51 -0.62
N TYR A 43 -1.19 -10.77 -1.60
CA TYR A 43 -2.01 -9.71 -2.20
C TYR A 43 -3.07 -9.17 -1.24
N ALA A 44 -3.69 -10.03 -0.42
CA ALA A 44 -4.70 -9.61 0.54
C ALA A 44 -4.11 -8.65 1.57
N GLU A 45 -2.92 -8.95 2.09
CA GLU A 45 -2.19 -8.10 3.03
C GLU A 45 -1.93 -6.71 2.45
N MET A 46 -1.39 -6.65 1.23
CA MET A 46 -1.13 -5.38 0.55
C MET A 46 -2.41 -4.60 0.24
N CYS A 47 -3.48 -5.28 -0.17
CA CYS A 47 -4.78 -4.65 -0.44
C CYS A 47 -5.42 -4.07 0.83
N ILE A 48 -5.35 -4.78 1.95
CA ILE A 48 -5.87 -4.32 3.23
C ILE A 48 -5.08 -3.10 3.72
N GLN A 49 -3.74 -3.15 3.65
CA GLN A 49 -2.89 -2.02 4.01
C GLN A 49 -3.21 -0.79 3.15
N TYR A 50 -3.36 -0.96 1.84
CA TYR A 50 -3.79 0.10 0.93
C TYR A 50 -5.16 0.68 1.32
N GLY A 51 -6.15 -0.17 1.61
CA GLY A 51 -7.48 0.25 2.02
C GLY A 51 -7.45 1.13 3.27
N TYR A 52 -6.69 0.74 4.30
CA TYR A 52 -6.53 1.55 5.51
C TYR A 52 -5.94 2.93 5.23
N LEU A 53 -4.91 3.00 4.39
CA LEU A 53 -4.27 4.28 4.04
C LEU A 53 -5.23 5.20 3.28
N VAL A 54 -5.91 4.67 2.27
CA VAL A 54 -6.78 5.48 1.42
C VAL A 54 -8.02 5.97 2.16
N MET A 55 -8.59 5.17 3.06
CA MET A 55 -9.82 5.53 3.76
C MET A 55 -9.59 6.34 5.04
N PHE A 56 -8.50 6.11 5.79
CA PHE A 56 -8.37 6.59 7.18
C PHE A 56 -7.09 7.36 7.48
N ALA A 57 -6.13 7.45 6.56
CA ALA A 57 -4.86 8.10 6.85
C ALA A 57 -4.97 9.57 7.29
N PRO A 58 -5.95 10.39 6.85
CA PRO A 58 -6.06 11.76 7.34
C PRO A 58 -6.31 11.87 8.85
N VAL A 59 -6.90 10.84 9.48
CA VAL A 59 -7.11 10.79 10.93
C VAL A 59 -5.80 10.52 11.66
N PHE A 60 -4.87 9.77 11.05
CA PHE A 60 -3.58 9.42 11.64
C PHE A 60 -2.44 9.52 10.61
N PRO A 61 -1.95 10.75 10.29
CA PRO A 61 -1.02 10.96 9.17
C PRO A 61 0.31 10.18 9.29
N VAL A 62 0.75 9.85 10.51
CA VAL A 62 1.98 9.07 10.74
C VAL A 62 1.87 7.64 10.18
N CYS A 63 0.65 7.14 9.93
CA CYS A 63 0.44 5.82 9.33
C CYS A 63 1.14 5.66 7.97
N PHE A 64 1.28 6.72 7.18
CA PHE A 64 1.98 6.67 5.89
C PHE A 64 3.45 6.28 6.06
N LEU A 65 4.12 6.78 7.10
CA LEU A 65 5.51 6.44 7.38
C LEU A 65 5.64 5.00 7.89
N ILE A 66 4.71 4.58 8.74
CA ILE A 66 4.66 3.21 9.27
C ILE A 66 4.43 2.21 8.13
N ALA A 67 3.48 2.50 7.24
CA ALA A 67 3.21 1.68 6.06
C ALA A 67 4.38 1.64 5.08
N ALA A 68 5.07 2.77 4.87
CA ALA A 68 6.27 2.81 4.04
C ALA A 68 7.39 1.93 4.62
N LEU A 69 7.61 2.01 5.94
CA LEU A 69 8.57 1.15 6.63
C LEU A 69 8.15 -0.32 6.54
N ASN A 70 6.85 -0.62 6.71
CA ASN A 70 6.31 -1.97 6.55
C ASN A 70 6.65 -2.52 5.16
N ASN A 71 6.38 -1.76 4.10
CA ASN A 71 6.68 -2.18 2.73
C ASN A 71 8.18 -2.46 2.50
N VAL A 72 9.08 -1.68 3.11
CA VAL A 72 10.53 -1.90 2.99
C VAL A 72 10.96 -3.21 3.67
N ILE A 73 10.38 -3.52 4.82
CA ILE A 73 10.62 -4.77 5.54
C ILE A 73 10.02 -5.94 4.76
N GLU A 74 8.79 -5.79 4.28
CA GLU A 74 8.01 -6.83 3.61
C GLU A 74 8.66 -7.29 2.31
N ILE A 75 9.20 -6.36 1.49
CA ILE A 75 9.96 -6.73 0.29
C ILE A 75 11.11 -7.69 0.61
N ARG A 76 11.79 -7.48 1.75
CA ARG A 76 12.87 -8.38 2.19
C ARG A 76 12.31 -9.66 2.79
N GLY A 77 11.23 -9.58 3.56
CA GLY A 77 10.53 -10.72 4.14
C GLY A 77 10.04 -11.71 3.08
N ASP A 78 9.32 -11.23 2.08
CA ASP A 78 8.83 -12.03 0.96
C ASP A 78 9.95 -12.61 0.10
N LEU A 79 11.05 -11.86 -0.10
CA LEU A 79 12.24 -12.40 -0.76
C LEU A 79 12.81 -13.59 0.02
N MET A 80 12.96 -13.47 1.35
CA MET A 80 13.45 -14.56 2.18
C MET A 80 12.49 -15.75 2.17
N LYS A 81 11.17 -15.50 2.16
CA LYS A 81 10.13 -16.53 2.03
C LYS A 81 10.31 -17.36 0.76
N ILE A 82 10.56 -16.70 -0.37
CA ILE A 82 10.78 -17.39 -1.66
C ILE A 82 12.13 -18.12 -1.70
N LEU A 83 13.19 -17.54 -1.14
CA LEU A 83 14.54 -18.10 -1.23
C LEU A 83 14.79 -19.28 -0.28
N TYR A 84 14.24 -19.23 0.94
CA TYR A 84 14.63 -20.15 2.01
C TYR A 84 13.47 -21.01 2.55
N LEU A 85 12.22 -20.54 2.44
CA LEU A 85 11.08 -21.20 3.07
C LEU A 85 10.21 -21.98 2.08
N GLY A 86 10.39 -21.78 0.77
CA GLY A 86 9.52 -22.35 -0.24
C GLY A 86 10.27 -23.09 -1.33
N ARG A 87 9.65 -24.16 -1.84
CA ARG A 87 10.09 -24.82 -3.06
C ARG A 87 9.93 -23.87 -4.25
N ARG A 88 10.91 -23.90 -5.17
CA ARG A 88 10.93 -23.12 -6.41
C ARG A 88 9.57 -23.18 -7.12
N PRO A 89 8.86 -22.04 -7.27
CA PRO A 89 7.58 -22.02 -7.94
C PRO A 89 7.75 -22.23 -9.45
N VAL A 90 6.73 -22.85 -10.07
CA VAL A 90 6.66 -22.96 -11.53
C VAL A 90 6.22 -21.60 -12.08
N PRO A 91 6.98 -21.01 -13.04
CA PRO A 91 6.61 -19.73 -13.62
C PRO A 91 5.26 -19.84 -14.33
N ARG A 92 4.35 -18.92 -14.02
CA ARG A 92 3.06 -18.78 -14.70
C ARG A 92 3.00 -17.42 -15.38
N ALA A 93 2.61 -17.40 -16.64
CA ALA A 93 2.37 -16.15 -17.34
C ALA A 93 1.09 -15.50 -16.80
N ALA A 94 1.17 -14.21 -16.49
CA ALA A 94 0.03 -13.37 -16.11
C ALA A 94 0.14 -12.04 -16.86
N LYS A 95 -0.98 -11.52 -17.35
CA LYS A 95 -1.04 -10.22 -18.05
C LYS A 95 -1.15 -9.05 -17.07
N ASP A 96 -1.83 -9.28 -15.94
CA ASP A 96 -2.16 -8.28 -14.94
C ASP A 96 -2.26 -8.93 -13.55
N ILE A 97 -2.57 -8.10 -12.54
CA ILE A 97 -2.78 -8.52 -11.16
C ILE A 97 -4.18 -9.14 -10.94
N GLY A 98 -5.02 -9.23 -11.96
CA GLY A 98 -6.36 -9.83 -11.91
C GLY A 98 -7.35 -9.10 -11.00
N VAL A 99 -8.09 -9.87 -10.20
CA VAL A 99 -9.20 -9.39 -9.35
C VAL A 99 -8.76 -8.35 -8.31
N TRP A 100 -7.49 -8.33 -7.93
CA TRP A 100 -6.95 -7.38 -6.96
C TRP A 100 -7.08 -5.93 -7.44
N TYR A 101 -6.97 -5.68 -8.75
CA TYR A 101 -7.19 -4.36 -9.31
C TYR A 101 -8.62 -3.84 -9.03
N PHE A 102 -9.62 -4.72 -9.10
CA PHE A 102 -11.00 -4.37 -8.78
C PHE A 102 -11.14 -3.94 -7.31
N PHE A 103 -10.50 -4.64 -6.37
CA PHE A 103 -10.53 -4.27 -4.95
C PHE A 103 -9.81 -2.95 -4.66
N LEU A 104 -8.64 -2.71 -5.28
CA LEU A 104 -7.93 -1.44 -5.14
C LEU A 104 -8.79 -0.27 -5.65
N ARG A 105 -9.47 -0.44 -6.78
CA ARG A 105 -10.41 0.55 -7.32
C ARG A 105 -11.61 0.76 -6.40
N LEU A 106 -12.18 -0.31 -5.86
CA LEU A 106 -13.28 -0.25 -4.90
C LEU A 106 -12.89 0.54 -3.65
N PHE A 107 -11.70 0.31 -3.10
CA PHE A 107 -11.19 1.07 -1.95
C PHE A 107 -10.91 2.52 -2.29
N THR A 108 -10.44 2.82 -3.50
CA THR A 108 -10.25 4.21 -3.97
C THR A 108 -11.57 4.97 -3.97
N ILE A 109 -12.63 4.38 -4.56
CA ILE A 109 -13.95 5.00 -4.62
C ILE A 109 -14.54 5.14 -3.22
N THR A 110 -14.48 4.08 -2.41
CA THR A 110 -14.97 4.12 -1.01
C THR A 110 -14.22 5.18 -0.19
N GLY A 111 -12.91 5.30 -0.40
CA GLY A 111 -12.07 6.32 0.22
C GLY A 111 -12.52 7.74 -0.09
N CYS A 112 -13.06 8.02 -1.28
CA CYS A 112 -13.62 9.34 -1.57
C CYS A 112 -14.77 9.70 -0.61
N PHE A 113 -15.66 8.73 -0.34
CA PHE A 113 -16.76 8.92 0.61
C PHE A 113 -16.28 9.00 2.06
N THR A 114 -15.36 8.13 2.47
CA THR A 114 -14.82 8.13 3.84
C THR A 114 -14.10 9.44 4.14
N ASN A 115 -13.26 9.92 3.23
CA ASN A 115 -12.53 11.19 3.42
C ASN A 115 -13.46 12.40 3.41
N ALA A 116 -14.49 12.43 2.56
CA ALA A 116 -15.52 13.46 2.64
C ALA A 116 -16.24 13.47 4.00
N GLY A 117 -16.51 12.29 4.56
CA GLY A 117 -17.04 12.15 5.92
C GLY A 117 -16.09 12.69 6.99
N ILE A 118 -14.81 12.32 6.94
CA ILE A 118 -13.76 12.81 7.86
C ILE A 118 -13.66 14.34 7.81
N ILE A 119 -13.64 14.92 6.60
CA ILE A 119 -13.61 16.39 6.42
C ILE A 119 -14.84 17.03 7.05
N THR A 120 -16.03 16.49 6.79
CA THR A 120 -17.29 17.04 7.32
C THR A 120 -17.31 17.02 8.85
N ILE A 121 -16.88 15.91 9.46
CA ILE A 121 -16.76 15.80 10.91
C ILE A 121 -15.72 16.77 11.45
N GLY A 122 -14.55 16.88 10.79
CA GLY A 122 -13.48 17.80 11.18
C GLY A 122 -13.93 19.27 11.15
N VAL A 123 -14.60 19.68 10.08
CA VAL A 123 -15.17 21.04 9.94
C VAL A 123 -16.20 21.30 11.03
N ASN A 124 -17.16 20.40 11.24
CA ASN A 124 -18.17 20.57 12.27
C ASN A 124 -17.54 20.65 13.67
N THR A 125 -16.59 19.77 13.99
CA THR A 125 -15.89 19.77 15.28
C THR A 125 -15.15 21.08 15.51
N TRP A 126 -14.49 21.60 14.48
CA TRP A 126 -13.85 22.91 14.54
C TRP A 126 -14.85 24.04 14.77
N LYS A 127 -16.03 24.03 14.13
CA LYS A 127 -17.09 25.01 14.41
C LYS A 127 -17.52 24.98 15.88
N LEU A 128 -17.68 23.77 16.44
CA LEU A 128 -18.02 23.62 17.85
C LEU A 128 -16.95 24.23 18.77
N GLN A 129 -15.68 24.01 18.44
CA GLN A 129 -14.54 24.52 19.22
C GLN A 129 -14.34 26.03 19.06
N ALA A 130 -14.62 26.56 17.88
CA ALA A 130 -14.51 27.99 17.58
C ALA A 130 -15.67 28.83 18.15
N GLY A 131 -16.70 28.18 18.71
CA GLY A 131 -17.87 28.87 19.27
C GLY A 131 -18.80 29.46 18.21
N VAL A 132 -18.69 29.03 16.96
CA VAL A 132 -19.57 29.46 15.87
C VAL A 132 -20.89 28.70 15.96
N PHE A 133 -21.77 29.15 16.85
CA PHE A 133 -23.13 28.63 16.98
C PHE A 133 -24.13 29.77 16.89
N ASN A 134 -25.14 29.59 16.03
CA ASN A 134 -26.29 30.49 15.80
C ASN A 134 -26.00 31.78 15.00
N VAL A 135 -25.87 31.64 13.67
CA VAL A 135 -26.10 32.75 12.71
C VAL A 135 -27.61 32.93 12.42
N GLU A 136 -28.49 32.50 13.32
CA GLU A 136 -29.96 32.62 13.16
C GLU A 136 -30.58 33.68 14.09
N SER A 137 -29.81 34.29 15.01
CA SER A 137 -30.32 35.36 15.87
C SER A 137 -30.11 36.71 15.19
N PRO A 138 -31.16 37.43 14.74
CA PRO A 138 -31.00 38.74 14.13
C PRO A 138 -30.60 39.74 15.22
N GLY A 139 -29.31 40.07 15.29
CA GLY A 139 -28.77 41.13 16.16
C GLY A 139 -27.72 40.70 17.19
N ASP A 140 -27.27 39.44 17.20
CA ASP A 140 -26.07 39.08 17.96
C ASP A 140 -24.85 39.17 17.05
N ASP A 141 -24.11 40.28 17.16
CA ASP A 141 -22.78 40.48 16.59
C ASP A 141 -21.72 39.64 17.34
N LEU A 142 -22.00 38.35 17.56
CA LEU A 142 -20.95 37.34 17.73
C LEU A 142 -20.43 36.95 16.35
N SER A 143 -20.04 37.99 15.62
CA SER A 143 -19.48 37.90 14.31
C SER A 143 -18.12 37.22 14.41
N VAL A 144 -17.82 36.48 13.36
CA VAL A 144 -16.53 35.85 13.13
C VAL A 144 -15.37 36.88 13.19
N ASP A 145 -15.69 38.17 13.16
CA ASP A 145 -14.82 39.34 13.40
C ASP A 145 -14.08 39.35 14.76
N ALA A 146 -14.53 38.58 15.75
CA ALA A 146 -13.88 38.54 17.07
C ALA A 146 -12.51 37.83 17.07
N ASN A 147 -12.21 37.02 16.05
CA ASN A 147 -10.92 36.34 15.93
C ASN A 147 -10.36 36.46 14.50
N PRO A 148 -9.33 37.31 14.28
CA PRO A 148 -8.71 37.50 12.96
C PRO A 148 -8.13 36.22 12.33
N ALA A 149 -7.87 35.18 13.13
CA ALA A 149 -7.41 33.89 12.62
C ALA A 149 -8.52 33.06 11.93
N LEU A 150 -9.79 33.41 12.13
CA LEU A 150 -10.93 32.74 11.51
C LEU A 150 -11.28 33.32 10.14
N ILE A 151 -10.98 34.60 9.88
CA ILE A 151 -11.29 35.34 8.63
C ILE A 151 -11.03 34.55 7.33
N PRO A 152 -9.93 33.77 7.19
CA PRO A 152 -9.71 32.98 5.98
C PRO A 152 -10.69 31.81 5.77
N PHE A 153 -11.45 31.43 6.80
CA PHE A 153 -12.30 30.24 6.86
C PHE A 153 -13.78 30.55 7.13
N ASP A 154 -14.17 31.83 7.13
CA ASP A 154 -15.55 32.28 7.41
C ASP A 154 -16.58 31.59 6.51
N TYR A 155 -16.25 31.41 5.23
CA TYR A 155 -17.09 30.68 4.27
C TYR A 155 -17.37 29.23 4.67
N LEU A 156 -16.42 28.56 5.35
CA LEU A 156 -16.63 27.20 5.85
C LEU A 156 -17.54 27.20 7.08
N ALA A 157 -17.48 28.27 7.89
CA ALA A 157 -18.28 28.44 9.09
C ALA A 157 -19.78 28.54 8.77
N GLU A 158 -20.13 29.18 7.66
CA GLU A 158 -21.51 29.34 7.18
C GLU A 158 -22.09 28.09 6.48
N LEU A 159 -21.25 27.18 6.00
CA LEU A 159 -21.69 26.06 5.16
C LEU A 159 -22.33 24.91 5.95
N ASP A 160 -23.50 24.41 5.51
CA ASP A 160 -24.14 23.23 6.10
C ASP A 160 -23.24 21.98 5.95
N ALA A 161 -23.21 21.13 6.98
CA ALA A 161 -22.53 19.84 6.99
C ALA A 161 -22.87 18.98 5.75
N HIS A 162 -24.13 18.96 5.32
CA HIS A 162 -24.55 18.23 4.13
C HIS A 162 -23.91 18.78 2.85
N VAL A 163 -23.79 20.11 2.76
CA VAL A 163 -23.17 20.78 1.61
C VAL A 163 -21.66 20.54 1.61
N VAL A 164 -21.00 20.63 2.77
CA VAL A 164 -19.57 20.27 2.92
C VAL A 164 -19.32 18.83 2.46
N PHE A 165 -20.16 17.89 2.89
CA PHE A 165 -20.04 16.48 2.52
C PHE A 165 -20.20 16.28 1.01
N LEU A 166 -21.30 16.77 0.43
CA LEU A 166 -21.59 16.61 -1.00
C LEU A 166 -20.52 17.29 -1.87
N ALA A 167 -20.10 18.51 -1.53
CA ALA A 167 -19.05 19.21 -2.24
C ALA A 167 -17.73 18.44 -2.20
N SER A 168 -17.37 17.89 -1.03
CA SER A 168 -16.16 17.08 -0.87
C SER A 168 -16.22 15.79 -1.69
N VAL A 169 -17.36 15.08 -1.70
CA VAL A 169 -17.55 13.88 -2.52
C VAL A 169 -17.42 14.20 -4.01
N ILE A 170 -18.10 15.25 -4.49
CA ILE A 170 -18.07 15.66 -5.90
C ILE A 170 -16.64 16.04 -6.30
N LEU A 171 -15.93 16.78 -5.45
CA LEU A 171 -14.55 17.19 -5.70
C LEU A 171 -13.61 15.98 -5.79
N LEU A 172 -13.69 15.05 -4.83
CA LEU A 172 -12.83 13.87 -4.80
C LEU A 172 -13.11 12.90 -5.95
N LEU A 173 -14.39 12.64 -6.25
CA LEU A 173 -14.77 11.80 -7.40
C LEU A 173 -14.44 12.48 -8.73
N GLY A 174 -14.63 13.79 -8.83
CA GLY A 174 -14.27 14.58 -10.00
C GLY A 174 -12.76 14.55 -10.25
N ALA A 175 -11.94 14.67 -9.21
CA ALA A 175 -10.49 14.52 -9.30
C ALA A 175 -10.09 13.11 -9.73
N HIS A 176 -10.72 12.07 -9.15
CA HIS A 176 -10.47 10.68 -9.55
C HIS A 176 -10.83 10.44 -11.03
N LEU A 177 -11.99 10.90 -11.48
CA LEU A 177 -12.41 10.79 -12.88
C LEU A 177 -11.47 11.59 -13.81
N GLY A 178 -11.07 12.79 -13.40
CA GLY A 178 -10.11 13.61 -14.14
C GLY A 178 -8.77 12.90 -14.33
N HIS A 179 -8.26 12.25 -13.30
CA HIS A 179 -7.05 11.44 -13.40
C HIS A 179 -7.22 10.27 -14.39
N GLU A 180 -8.31 9.52 -14.29
CA GLU A 180 -8.61 8.40 -15.22
C GLU A 180 -8.76 8.84 -16.68
N LEU A 181 -9.23 10.06 -16.94
CA LEU A 181 -9.38 10.61 -18.29
C LEU A 181 -8.08 11.20 -18.85
N LEU A 182 -7.25 11.80 -17.99
CA LEU A 182 -6.02 12.50 -18.39
C LEU A 182 -4.83 11.56 -18.53
N VAL A 183 -4.77 10.50 -17.73
CA VAL A 183 -3.65 9.57 -17.72
C VAL A 183 -3.94 8.41 -18.68
N PRO A 184 -3.19 8.28 -19.79
CA PRO A 184 -3.39 7.18 -20.72
C PRO A 184 -3.09 5.84 -20.06
N SER A 185 -3.89 4.82 -20.35
CA SER A 185 -3.75 3.48 -19.79
C SER A 185 -2.53 2.72 -20.31
N VAL A 186 -2.00 3.12 -21.47
CA VAL A 186 -0.81 2.54 -22.08
C VAL A 186 0.23 3.64 -22.30
N PRO A 187 1.49 3.42 -21.88
CA PRO A 187 2.56 4.35 -22.18
C PRO A 187 2.86 4.40 -23.69
N LYS A 188 3.17 5.60 -24.20
CA LYS A 188 3.43 5.83 -25.65
C LYS A 188 4.51 4.94 -26.26
N TRP A 189 5.51 4.52 -25.48
CA TRP A 189 6.60 3.65 -25.95
C TRP A 189 6.21 2.18 -26.13
N VAL A 190 5.01 1.77 -25.66
CA VAL A 190 4.47 0.42 -25.86
C VAL A 190 3.59 0.36 -27.11
N GLU A 191 3.06 1.50 -27.55
CA GLU A 191 2.19 1.61 -28.73
C GLU A 191 2.97 1.73 -30.06
N SER A 192 4.29 1.92 -29.99
CA SER A 192 5.21 2.08 -31.13
C SER A 192 5.79 0.75 -31.58
#